data_AF-A0A1I6NS64-F1
#
_entry.id   AF-A0A1I6NS64-F1
#
_cell.length_a   1.000
_cell.length_b   1.000
_cell.length_c   1.000
_cell.angle_alpha   90.00
_cell.angle_beta   90.00
_cell.angle_gamma   90.00
#
_symmetry.space_group_name_H-M   'P 1'
#
loop_
_entity.id
_entity.type
_entity.pdbx_description
1 polymer ?
#
loop_
_entity_poly.entity_id
_entity_poly.type
_entity_poly.pdbx_seq_one_letter_code
_entity_poly.pdbx_strand_id
1 'polypeptide(L)'
;MLQRWMGRYLAVYLSVPCIIALIYIALYQGWRDSSQFYLFWLGESYFFPILPVVALVVWRVHWGKKHPLLYLFFSLLLLTVACWIGTDDARKDYGRVEERTIHPIGVVEDHILTQNTRYQIPYFPYEEERLLTSIRHNEAVDVWVVQEKQLILAFKNPKYSGYGFKERLLDLGAAIFALIVFASFLWVTMRIWWREVEISTTEVMIRNWRQQPIHVPFQTIIYIHFNKEEEEIHLETEEMVYNFPYREDKKKDMLAAAKLAGLTSLQDGLRWVRDVQCEELQLNAENLICMGAKGWVVPYRQVVALTWNTLIQVVLEDDSVHTITDRRYLDQAWFKELACKVTQGWEQMRIPYEIQVEPDTGRIVYSLTEE
;
A
#
# COMPACT_ATOMS: atom_id res chain seq x y z
N MET A 1 -12.40 -5.93 -14.72
CA MET A 1 -13.07 -4.67 -14.28
C MET A 1 -12.66 -4.18 -12.88
N LEU A 2 -12.53 -5.05 -11.87
CA LEU A 2 -12.22 -4.63 -10.49
C LEU A 2 -10.92 -3.81 -10.27
N GLN A 3 -9.81 -4.04 -11.00
CA GLN A 3 -8.59 -3.17 -10.85
C GLN A 3 -8.74 -1.79 -11.50
N ARG A 4 -9.49 -1.69 -12.61
CA ARG A 4 -9.83 -0.41 -13.24
C ARG A 4 -10.64 0.45 -12.27
N TRP A 5 -11.46 -0.19 -11.46
CA TRP A 5 -12.14 0.42 -10.33
C TRP A 5 -11.22 0.63 -9.14
N MET A 6 -10.35 -0.30 -8.76
CA MET A 6 -9.46 -0.17 -7.59
C MET A 6 -8.46 0.98 -7.72
N GLY A 7 -7.94 1.26 -8.93
CA GLY A 7 -7.12 2.44 -9.20
C GLY A 7 -7.92 3.76 -9.21
N ARG A 8 -9.15 3.75 -9.75
CA ARG A 8 -10.06 4.91 -9.64
C ARG A 8 -10.49 5.14 -8.20
N TYR A 9 -10.74 4.07 -7.44
CA TYR A 9 -11.05 4.12 -6.02
C TYR A 9 -9.87 4.63 -5.23
N LEU A 10 -8.64 4.14 -5.44
CA LEU A 10 -7.46 4.67 -4.75
C LEU A 10 -7.24 6.16 -5.09
N ALA A 11 -7.41 6.55 -6.36
CA ALA A 11 -7.33 7.95 -6.79
C ALA A 11 -8.42 8.81 -6.12
N VAL A 12 -9.68 8.36 -6.13
CA VAL A 12 -10.81 9.07 -5.52
C VAL A 12 -10.65 9.10 -4.00
N TYR A 13 -10.30 8.00 -3.37
CA TYR A 13 -10.17 7.90 -1.92
C TYR A 13 -8.92 8.60 -1.35
N LEU A 14 -7.87 8.83 -2.14
CA LEU A 14 -6.74 9.68 -1.75
C LEU A 14 -6.98 11.15 -2.11
N SER A 15 -7.69 11.45 -3.21
CA SER A 15 -8.01 12.83 -3.61
C SER A 15 -9.15 13.46 -2.80
N VAL A 16 -10.14 12.68 -2.38
CA VAL A 16 -11.28 13.16 -1.59
C VAL A 16 -10.82 13.74 -0.24
N PRO A 17 -9.98 13.08 0.59
CA PRO A 17 -9.44 13.68 1.80
C PRO A 17 -8.67 14.98 1.54
N CYS A 18 -7.90 15.07 0.45
CA CYS A 18 -7.19 16.29 0.07
C CYS A 18 -8.14 17.43 -0.32
N ILE A 19 -9.18 17.13 -1.11
CA ILE A 19 -10.21 18.11 -1.49
C ILE A 19 -10.97 18.56 -0.24
N ILE A 20 -11.34 17.64 0.64
CA ILE A 20 -12.02 17.98 1.89
C ILE A 20 -11.11 18.81 2.80
N ALA A 21 -9.81 18.50 2.90
CA ALA A 21 -8.86 19.30 3.66
C ALA A 21 -8.69 20.72 3.09
N LEU A 22 -8.69 20.88 1.75
CA LEU A 22 -8.68 22.19 1.12
C LEU A 22 -9.96 22.98 1.38
N ILE A 23 -11.12 22.33 1.24
CA ILE A 23 -12.42 22.93 1.55
C ILE A 23 -12.48 23.31 3.02
N TYR A 24 -11.98 22.46 3.90
CA TYR A 24 -11.84 22.71 5.33
C TYR A 24 -11.01 23.96 5.59
N ILE A 25 -9.84 24.10 4.98
CA ILE A 25 -8.98 25.28 5.14
C ILE A 25 -9.64 26.53 4.55
N ALA A 26 -10.32 26.44 3.42
CA ALA A 26 -11.06 27.56 2.82
C ALA A 26 -12.23 28.03 3.71
N LEU A 27 -13.02 27.09 4.25
CA LEU A 27 -14.11 27.38 5.18
C LEU A 27 -13.57 27.92 6.50
N TYR A 28 -12.48 27.34 7.01
CA TYR A 28 -11.78 27.83 8.20
C TYR A 28 -11.34 29.27 8.01
N GLN A 29 -10.63 29.59 6.93
CA GLN A 29 -10.18 30.97 6.66
C GLN A 29 -11.32 31.96 6.40
N GLY A 30 -12.41 31.49 5.78
CA GLY A 30 -13.54 32.35 5.40
C GLY A 30 -14.52 32.60 6.55
N TRP A 31 -14.73 31.62 7.43
CA TRP A 31 -15.79 31.68 8.42
C TRP A 31 -15.28 31.96 9.84
N ARG A 32 -13.98 31.81 10.14
CA ARG A 32 -13.40 31.96 11.50
C ARG A 32 -13.80 33.22 12.27
N ASP A 33 -14.02 34.33 11.57
CA ASP A 33 -14.42 35.61 12.19
C ASP A 33 -15.95 35.77 12.30
N SER A 34 -16.72 34.70 12.08
CA SER A 34 -18.18 34.73 12.05
C SER A 34 -18.78 33.71 13.00
N SER A 35 -20.04 33.95 13.41
CA SER A 35 -20.82 32.99 14.20
C SER A 35 -21.04 31.66 13.47
N GLN A 36 -20.85 31.59 12.14
CA GLN A 36 -20.96 30.35 11.37
C GLN A 36 -19.78 29.41 11.61
N PHE A 37 -18.63 29.94 12.08
CA PHE A 37 -17.49 29.11 12.47
C PHE A 37 -17.82 28.15 13.61
N TYR A 38 -18.73 28.54 14.50
CA TYR A 38 -19.09 27.75 15.67
C TYR A 38 -19.63 26.36 15.30
N LEU A 39 -20.52 26.27 14.29
CA LEU A 39 -21.04 24.99 13.82
C LEU A 39 -19.96 24.16 13.11
N PHE A 40 -19.04 24.81 12.41
CA PHE A 40 -17.91 24.18 11.75
C PHE A 40 -16.92 23.61 12.76
N TRP A 41 -16.59 24.37 13.80
CA TRP A 41 -15.72 23.99 14.90
C TRP A 41 -16.28 22.82 15.72
N LEU A 42 -17.57 22.83 16.04
CA LEU A 42 -18.22 21.66 16.67
C LEU A 42 -18.13 20.41 15.80
N GLY A 43 -18.04 20.57 14.48
CA GLY A 43 -17.83 19.49 13.52
C GLY A 43 -16.38 18.99 13.44
N GLU A 44 -15.38 19.82 13.79
CA GLU A 44 -13.94 19.46 13.76
C GLU A 44 -13.65 18.26 14.66
N SER A 45 -14.25 18.20 15.85
CA SER A 45 -14.09 17.08 16.79
C SER A 45 -14.60 15.74 16.25
N TYR A 46 -15.46 15.75 15.21
CA TYR A 46 -15.83 14.55 14.47
C TYR A 46 -14.90 14.29 13.29
N PHE A 47 -14.50 15.35 12.57
CA PHE A 47 -13.76 15.23 11.32
C PHE A 47 -12.37 14.62 11.50
N PHE A 48 -11.58 15.11 12.45
CA PHE A 48 -10.20 14.62 12.65
C PHE A 48 -10.12 13.15 13.08
N PRO A 49 -10.94 12.66 14.04
CA PRO A 49 -10.93 11.25 14.41
C PRO A 49 -11.48 10.29 13.34
N ILE A 50 -12.28 10.78 12.38
CA ILE A 50 -12.81 9.98 11.26
C ILE A 50 -11.75 9.77 10.17
N LEU A 51 -10.79 10.68 10.00
CA LEU A 51 -9.74 10.57 8.97
C LEU A 51 -8.93 9.26 9.06
N PRO A 52 -8.48 8.79 10.24
CA PRO A 52 -7.87 7.46 10.41
C PRO A 52 -8.77 6.30 9.98
N VAL A 53 -10.09 6.40 10.21
CA VAL A 53 -11.07 5.38 9.79
C VAL A 53 -11.16 5.34 8.28
N VAL A 54 -11.28 6.51 7.64
CA VAL A 54 -11.27 6.61 6.18
C VAL A 54 -9.96 6.09 5.63
N ALA A 55 -8.82 6.49 6.19
CA ALA A 55 -7.51 6.00 5.78
C ALA A 55 -7.42 4.46 5.87
N LEU A 56 -7.93 3.85 6.95
CA LEU A 56 -8.00 2.39 7.08
C LEU A 56 -8.92 1.73 6.04
N VAL A 57 -10.11 2.28 5.81
CA VAL A 57 -11.08 1.80 4.79
C VAL A 57 -10.48 1.84 3.38
N VAL A 58 -9.74 2.92 3.09
CA VAL A 58 -9.06 3.17 1.83
C VAL A 58 -7.83 2.28 1.66
N TRP A 59 -7.05 2.18 2.73
CA TRP A 59 -5.83 1.42 2.80
C TRP A 59 -6.15 0.01 3.26
N ARG A 60 -6.92 -0.68 2.43
CA ARG A 60 -7.19 -2.11 2.55
C ARG A 60 -5.90 -2.89 2.25
N VAL A 61 -4.91 -2.81 3.14
CA VAL A 61 -3.72 -3.68 3.16
C VAL A 61 -4.23 -5.12 3.08
N HIS A 62 -3.45 -6.02 2.47
CA HIS A 62 -3.67 -7.47 2.41
C HIS A 62 -4.36 -8.07 3.66
N TRP A 63 -4.10 -7.53 4.85
CA TRP A 63 -4.76 -7.90 6.10
C TRP A 63 -6.30 -7.77 6.11
N GLY A 64 -6.88 -6.69 5.57
CA GLY A 64 -8.33 -6.50 5.49
C GLY A 64 -9.03 -7.40 4.46
N LYS A 65 -8.26 -8.04 3.57
CA LYS A 65 -8.75 -9.10 2.68
C LYS A 65 -8.67 -10.48 3.35
N LYS A 66 -7.57 -10.77 4.06
CA LYS A 66 -7.37 -12.04 4.80
C LYS A 66 -8.28 -12.15 6.05
N HIS A 67 -8.62 -11.04 6.69
CA HIS A 67 -9.44 -11.00 7.91
C HIS A 67 -10.58 -9.97 7.84
N PRO A 68 -11.59 -10.17 6.98
CA PRO A 68 -12.64 -9.18 6.72
C PRO A 68 -13.47 -8.83 7.97
N LEU A 69 -13.70 -9.79 8.87
CA LEU A 69 -14.47 -9.58 10.10
C LEU A 69 -13.70 -8.77 11.15
N LEU A 70 -12.41 -9.07 11.37
CA LEU A 70 -11.56 -8.30 12.29
C LEU A 70 -11.38 -6.87 11.78
N TYR A 71 -11.18 -6.71 10.48
CA TYR A 71 -11.09 -5.40 9.86
C TYR A 71 -12.38 -4.60 10.03
N LEU A 72 -13.55 -5.20 9.78
CA LEU A 72 -14.85 -4.56 10.03
C LEU A 72 -15.01 -4.15 11.49
N PHE A 73 -14.64 -5.03 12.43
CA PHE A 73 -14.71 -4.74 13.86
C PHE A 73 -13.81 -3.56 14.26
N PHE A 74 -12.56 -3.53 13.79
CA PHE A 74 -11.62 -2.42 14.05
C PHE A 74 -12.11 -1.10 13.45
N SER A 75 -12.61 -1.12 12.21
CA SER A 75 -13.18 0.08 11.59
C SER A 75 -14.39 0.61 12.36
N LEU A 76 -15.30 -0.27 12.80
CA LEU A 76 -16.46 0.10 13.62
C LEU A 76 -16.05 0.63 14.99
N LEU A 77 -15.07 0.01 15.64
CA LEU A 77 -14.54 0.46 16.93
C LEU A 77 -13.98 1.88 16.82
N LEU A 78 -13.13 2.14 15.83
CA LEU A 78 -12.55 3.47 15.60
C LEU A 78 -13.64 4.51 15.26
N LEU A 79 -14.64 4.14 14.46
CA LEU A 79 -15.76 5.04 14.14
C LEU A 79 -16.60 5.34 15.38
N THR A 80 -16.81 4.36 16.26
CA THR A 80 -17.51 4.54 17.54
C THR A 80 -16.74 5.47 18.47
N VAL A 81 -15.42 5.30 18.58
CA VAL A 81 -14.55 6.19 19.36
C VAL A 81 -14.55 7.60 18.79
N ALA A 82 -14.45 7.75 17.47
CA ALA A 82 -14.53 9.04 16.80
C ALA A 82 -15.87 9.76 17.06
N CYS A 83 -16.99 9.04 16.93
CA CYS A 83 -18.31 9.57 17.23
C CYS A 83 -18.44 9.93 18.72
N TRP A 84 -17.89 9.13 19.63
CA TRP A 84 -17.94 9.40 21.06
C TRP A 84 -17.18 10.67 21.43
N ILE A 85 -15.94 10.86 20.93
CA ILE A 85 -15.15 12.08 21.13
C ILE A 85 -15.90 13.31 20.61
N GLY A 86 -16.38 13.26 19.36
CA GLY A 86 -17.13 14.37 18.78
C GLY A 86 -18.42 14.69 19.54
N THR A 87 -19.13 13.67 20.04
CA THR A 87 -20.37 13.85 20.80
C THR A 87 -20.11 14.46 22.19
N ASP A 88 -19.04 14.04 22.85
CA ASP A 88 -18.66 14.58 24.17
C ASP A 88 -18.26 16.05 24.08
N ASP A 89 -17.43 16.42 23.10
CA ASP A 89 -17.06 17.82 22.86
C ASP A 89 -18.27 18.66 22.45
N ALA A 90 -19.10 18.15 21.54
CA ALA A 90 -20.32 18.86 21.15
C ALA A 90 -21.25 19.09 22.35
N ARG A 91 -21.36 18.16 23.30
CA ARG A 91 -22.19 18.36 24.51
C ARG A 91 -21.64 19.44 25.44
N LYS A 92 -20.32 19.60 25.51
CA LYS A 92 -19.69 20.64 26.34
C LYS A 92 -20.05 22.02 25.82
N ASP A 93 -20.01 22.19 24.51
CA ASP A 93 -19.98 23.53 23.91
C ASP A 93 -21.22 23.91 23.08
N TYR A 94 -22.09 22.96 22.74
CA TYR A 94 -23.34 23.21 21.99
C TYR A 94 -24.35 24.02 22.81
N GLY A 95 -24.95 25.02 22.17
CA GLY A 95 -25.99 25.87 22.73
C GLY A 95 -26.46 26.94 21.74
N ARG A 96 -27.45 27.74 22.16
CA ARG A 96 -28.00 28.81 21.33
C ARG A 96 -27.03 29.99 21.25
N VAL A 97 -26.78 30.44 20.02
CA VAL A 97 -25.96 31.62 19.73
C VAL A 97 -26.83 32.87 19.72
N GLU A 98 -26.46 33.87 20.51
CA GLU A 98 -27.15 35.17 20.56
C GLU A 98 -26.14 36.32 20.47
N GLU A 99 -26.59 37.46 19.97
CA GLU A 99 -25.81 38.70 19.97
C GLU A 99 -25.92 39.36 21.35
N ARG A 100 -24.78 39.79 21.92
CA ARG A 100 -24.76 40.46 23.21
C ARG A 100 -23.71 41.56 23.24
N THR A 101 -24.08 42.71 23.81
CA THR A 101 -23.14 43.76 24.16
C THR A 101 -22.60 43.51 25.56
N ILE A 102 -21.28 43.41 25.69
CA ILE A 102 -20.58 43.22 26.97
C ILE A 102 -19.76 44.45 27.35
N HIS A 103 -19.62 44.67 28.65
CA HIS A 103 -18.74 45.68 29.23
C HIS A 103 -17.56 44.97 29.90
N PRO A 104 -16.43 44.79 29.18
CA PRO A 104 -15.28 44.09 29.72
C PRO A 104 -14.59 44.95 30.79
N ILE A 105 -14.17 44.30 31.87
CA ILE A 105 -13.44 44.92 33.00
C ILE A 105 -12.01 44.40 33.08
N GLY A 106 -11.77 43.19 32.56
CA GLY A 106 -10.46 42.56 32.56
C GLY A 106 -10.38 41.41 31.58
N VAL A 107 -9.15 41.03 31.26
CA VAL A 107 -8.80 39.88 30.43
C VAL A 107 -7.82 39.03 31.23
N VAL A 108 -8.05 37.72 31.29
CA VAL A 108 -7.15 36.76 31.96
C VAL A 108 -7.05 35.54 31.07
N GLU A 109 -5.88 35.34 30.45
CA GLU A 109 -5.61 34.26 29.49
C GLU A 109 -6.72 34.21 28.41
N ASP A 110 -7.53 33.15 28.43
CA ASP A 110 -8.62 32.92 27.48
C ASP A 110 -9.98 33.42 27.99
N HIS A 111 -10.02 34.35 28.95
CA HIS A 111 -11.28 34.80 29.54
C HIS A 111 -11.45 36.32 29.59
N ILE A 112 -12.67 36.77 29.30
CA ILE A 112 -13.12 38.15 29.49
C ILE A 112 -13.99 38.22 30.73
N LEU A 113 -13.59 39.09 31.66
CA LEU A 113 -14.33 39.37 32.89
C LEU A 113 -15.30 40.55 32.66
N THR A 114 -16.56 40.36 33.03
CA THR A 114 -17.58 41.41 33.10
C THR A 114 -18.07 41.54 34.54
N GLN A 115 -18.92 42.54 34.83
CA GLN A 115 -19.37 42.81 36.22
C GLN A 115 -20.10 41.61 36.83
N ASN A 116 -20.80 40.83 35.99
CA ASN A 116 -21.73 39.80 36.42
C ASN A 116 -21.33 38.39 35.99
N THR A 117 -20.34 38.24 35.12
CA THR A 117 -20.05 36.96 34.45
C THR A 117 -18.62 36.91 33.91
N ARG A 118 -18.07 35.71 33.83
CA ARG A 118 -16.80 35.41 33.15
C ARG A 118 -17.13 34.69 31.85
N TYR A 119 -16.58 35.18 30.74
CA TYR A 119 -16.72 34.53 29.44
C TYR A 119 -15.41 33.89 29.03
N GLN A 120 -15.47 32.68 28.47
CA GLN A 120 -14.31 32.00 27.89
C GLN A 120 -14.27 32.25 26.37
N ILE A 121 -13.06 32.43 25.82
CA ILE A 121 -12.76 32.55 24.41
C ILE A 121 -12.02 31.27 24.00
N PRO A 122 -12.72 30.26 23.44
CA PRO A 122 -12.11 28.97 23.23
C PRO A 122 -11.18 28.88 22.01
N TYR A 123 -11.29 29.77 21.00
CA TYR A 123 -10.71 29.43 19.70
C TYR A 123 -10.27 30.58 18.76
N PHE A 124 -10.86 31.78 18.85
CA PHE A 124 -10.53 32.84 17.90
C PHE A 124 -9.45 33.79 18.46
N PRO A 125 -8.36 34.04 17.73
CA PRO A 125 -7.31 34.96 18.16
C PRO A 125 -7.83 36.39 18.11
N TYR A 126 -7.56 37.16 19.14
CA TYR A 126 -8.04 38.53 19.28
C TYR A 126 -6.90 39.50 19.57
N GLU A 127 -7.07 40.76 19.17
CA GLU A 127 -6.12 41.83 19.51
C GLU A 127 -6.29 42.24 20.98
N GLU A 128 -5.52 41.62 21.88
CA GLU A 128 -5.57 41.90 23.33
C GLU A 128 -5.36 43.40 23.64
N GLU A 129 -4.44 44.07 22.95
CA GLU A 129 -4.17 45.51 23.14
C GLU A 129 -5.40 46.38 22.84
N ARG A 130 -6.18 46.04 21.81
CA ARG A 130 -7.43 46.75 21.48
C ARG A 130 -8.49 46.51 22.53
N LEU A 131 -8.60 45.30 23.03
CA LEU A 131 -9.54 44.93 24.08
C LEU A 131 -9.19 45.65 25.40
N LEU A 132 -7.91 45.67 25.78
CA LEU A 132 -7.39 46.44 26.92
C LEU A 132 -7.63 47.94 26.77
N THR A 133 -7.53 48.47 25.55
CA THR A 133 -7.86 49.88 25.28
C THR A 133 -9.35 50.15 25.51
N SER A 134 -10.24 49.30 25.02
CA SER A 134 -11.69 49.45 25.26
C SER A 134 -12.06 49.29 26.74
N ILE A 135 -11.38 48.43 27.49
CA ILE A 135 -11.53 48.31 28.95
C ILE A 135 -11.13 49.63 29.65
N ARG A 136 -9.98 50.21 29.29
CA ARG A 136 -9.49 51.48 29.88
C ARG A 136 -10.43 52.65 29.61
N HIS A 137 -11.11 52.65 28.46
CA HIS A 137 -12.05 53.70 28.06
C HIS A 137 -13.51 53.38 28.43
N ASN A 138 -13.75 52.26 29.14
CA ASN A 138 -15.07 51.79 29.53
C ASN A 138 -16.05 51.65 28.35
N GLU A 139 -15.54 51.20 27.21
CA GLU A 139 -16.30 51.00 25.98
C GLU A 139 -17.03 49.65 25.98
N ALA A 140 -18.25 49.65 25.44
CA ALA A 140 -19.00 48.45 25.16
C ALA A 140 -18.44 47.69 23.95
N VAL A 141 -18.50 46.36 23.98
CA VAL A 141 -18.05 45.49 22.89
C VAL A 141 -19.16 44.52 22.49
N ASP A 142 -19.49 44.48 21.20
CA ASP A 142 -20.50 43.57 20.67
C ASP A 142 -19.88 42.21 20.30
N VAL A 143 -20.46 41.14 20.86
CA VAL A 143 -19.98 39.77 20.72
C VAL A 143 -21.11 38.79 20.38
N TRP A 144 -20.74 37.71 19.70
CA TRP A 144 -21.58 36.52 19.58
C TRP A 144 -21.27 35.58 20.74
N VAL A 145 -22.30 35.18 21.49
CA VAL A 145 -22.13 34.34 22.69
C VAL A 145 -23.03 33.12 22.70
N VAL A 146 -22.53 32.04 23.30
CA VAL A 146 -23.35 30.90 23.74
C VAL A 146 -23.70 31.12 25.20
N GLN A 147 -24.88 31.68 25.46
CA GLN A 147 -25.22 32.25 26.77
C GLN A 147 -25.19 31.21 27.91
N GLU A 148 -25.72 30.02 27.66
CA GLU A 148 -25.78 28.93 28.64
C GLU A 148 -24.40 28.38 29.02
N LYS A 149 -23.41 28.59 28.15
CA LYS A 149 -22.03 28.08 28.30
C LYS A 149 -21.02 29.19 28.61
N GLN A 150 -21.44 30.45 28.59
CA GLN A 150 -20.58 31.62 28.78
C GLN A 150 -19.39 31.65 27.81
N LEU A 151 -19.60 31.22 26.56
CA LEU A 151 -18.57 31.22 25.51
C LEU A 151 -18.72 32.43 24.60
N ILE A 152 -17.63 33.14 24.30
CA ILE A 152 -17.58 34.14 23.22
C ILE A 152 -17.05 33.47 21.96
N LEU A 153 -17.83 33.55 20.88
CA LEU A 153 -17.53 32.90 19.61
C LEU A 153 -16.78 33.80 18.63
N ALA A 154 -17.13 35.09 18.58
CA ALA A 154 -16.47 36.09 17.75
C ALA A 154 -16.86 37.51 18.20
N PHE A 155 -15.98 38.49 17.95
CA PHE A 155 -16.34 39.91 18.02
C PHE A 155 -17.05 40.35 16.74
N LYS A 156 -18.11 41.15 16.87
CA LYS A 156 -18.82 41.69 15.70
C LYS A 156 -18.01 42.78 14.99
N ASN A 157 -17.14 43.47 15.73
CA ASN A 157 -16.28 44.50 15.18
C ASN A 157 -14.94 43.90 14.74
N PRO A 158 -14.58 44.00 13.44
CA PRO A 158 -13.34 43.41 12.90
C PRO A 158 -12.08 44.02 13.49
N LYS A 159 -12.14 45.19 14.15
CA LYS A 159 -10.99 45.81 14.83
C LYS A 159 -10.41 44.98 15.99
N TYR A 160 -11.15 43.98 16.48
CA TYR A 160 -10.69 43.07 17.55
C TYR A 160 -10.19 41.73 17.00
N SER A 161 -10.23 41.47 15.69
CA SER A 161 -9.72 40.22 15.11
C SER A 161 -8.19 40.22 15.12
N GLY A 162 -7.57 39.28 15.83
CA GLY A 162 -6.10 39.14 15.91
C GLY A 162 -5.49 38.32 14.78
N TYR A 163 -6.30 37.84 13.83
CA TYR A 163 -5.84 36.96 12.75
C TYR A 163 -5.49 37.73 11.48
N GLY A 164 -4.24 38.20 11.43
CA GLY A 164 -3.71 39.01 10.35
C GLY A 164 -3.63 38.28 9.00
N PHE A 165 -3.37 39.06 7.96
CA PHE A 165 -3.23 38.55 6.59
C PHE A 165 -2.04 37.61 6.42
N LYS A 166 -0.97 37.79 7.23
CA LYS A 166 0.24 36.96 7.17
C LYS A 166 -0.03 35.55 7.69
N GLU A 167 -0.76 35.42 8.78
CA GLU A 167 -1.13 34.14 9.40
C GLU A 167 -2.05 33.36 8.44
N ARG A 168 -3.02 34.04 7.82
CA ARG A 168 -3.86 33.46 6.75
C ARG A 168 -3.03 32.92 5.57
N LEU A 169 -2.01 33.66 5.16
CA LEU A 169 -1.09 33.23 4.10
C LEU A 169 -0.23 32.03 4.51
N LEU A 170 0.22 31.98 5.76
CA LEU A 170 0.99 30.84 6.29
C LEU A 170 0.14 29.57 6.34
N ASP A 171 -1.10 29.66 6.82
CA ASP A 171 -2.03 28.52 6.85
C ASP A 171 -2.38 28.05 5.42
N LEU A 172 -2.56 28.98 4.49
CA LEU A 172 -2.76 28.65 3.07
C LEU A 172 -1.51 28.00 2.47
N GLY A 173 -0.32 28.50 2.81
CA GLY A 173 0.96 27.91 2.40
C GLY A 173 1.13 26.48 2.92
N ALA A 174 0.80 26.24 4.18
CA ALA A 174 0.81 24.90 4.79
C ALA A 174 -0.19 23.96 4.11
N ALA A 175 -1.39 24.45 3.77
CA ALA A 175 -2.40 23.72 3.00
C ALA A 175 -1.88 23.24 1.64
N ILE A 176 -1.31 24.19 0.88
CA ILE A 176 -0.76 23.94 -0.45
C ILE A 176 0.43 22.98 -0.36
N PHE A 177 1.30 23.16 0.63
CA PHE A 177 2.43 22.26 0.86
C PHE A 177 1.97 20.83 1.15
N ALA A 178 1.00 20.65 2.07
CA ALA A 178 0.41 19.35 2.35
C ALA A 178 -0.17 18.71 1.08
N LEU A 179 -0.90 19.50 0.28
CA LEU A 179 -1.44 19.02 -1.00
C LEU A 179 -0.35 18.59 -1.98
N ILE A 180 0.76 19.32 -2.09
CA ILE A 180 1.89 18.96 -2.96
C ILE A 180 2.53 17.65 -2.49
N VAL A 181 2.75 17.48 -1.19
CA VAL A 181 3.30 16.25 -0.60
C VAL A 181 2.39 15.06 -0.91
N PHE A 182 1.08 15.21 -0.69
CA PHE A 182 0.11 14.16 -0.98
C PHE A 182 -0.03 13.88 -2.48
N ALA A 183 -0.03 14.90 -3.34
CA ALA A 183 -0.08 14.73 -4.79
C ALA A 183 1.17 13.99 -5.29
N SER A 184 2.34 14.28 -4.71
CA SER A 184 3.59 13.58 -4.99
C SER A 184 3.54 12.13 -4.53
N PHE A 185 3.03 11.88 -3.31
CA PHE A 185 2.85 10.53 -2.80
C PHE A 185 1.86 9.72 -3.65
N LEU A 186 0.73 10.32 -4.04
CA LEU A 186 -0.25 9.72 -4.95
C LEU A 186 0.39 9.41 -6.31
N TRP A 187 1.17 10.35 -6.85
CA TRP A 187 1.87 10.18 -8.11
C TRP A 187 2.86 9.02 -8.06
N VAL A 188 3.72 8.96 -7.03
CA VAL A 188 4.68 7.88 -6.82
C VAL A 188 3.96 6.54 -6.64
N THR A 189 2.94 6.51 -5.79
CA THR A 189 2.15 5.30 -5.51
C THR A 189 1.48 4.79 -6.79
N MET A 190 0.82 5.67 -7.54
CA MET A 190 0.19 5.30 -8.82
C MET A 190 1.23 4.86 -9.85
N ARG A 191 2.38 5.52 -9.94
CA ARG A 191 3.39 5.18 -10.95
C ARG A 191 4.09 3.85 -10.68
N ILE A 192 4.31 3.50 -9.41
CA ILE A 192 5.02 2.28 -9.01
C ILE A 192 4.07 1.08 -8.89
N TRP A 193 2.91 1.28 -8.26
CA TRP A 193 2.02 0.20 -7.84
C TRP A 193 0.86 -0.05 -8.81
N TRP A 194 0.53 0.92 -9.68
CA TRP A 194 -0.45 0.68 -10.72
C TRP A 194 0.20 -0.09 -11.87
N ARG A 195 -0.23 -1.35 -12.05
CA ARG A 195 0.14 -2.19 -13.17
C ARG A 195 -1.12 -2.81 -13.76
N GLU A 196 -1.36 -2.57 -15.05
CA GLU A 196 -2.38 -3.28 -15.82
C GLU A 196 -1.68 -4.27 -16.75
N VAL A 197 -2.05 -5.54 -16.64
CA VAL A 197 -1.45 -6.60 -17.46
C VAL A 197 -2.45 -7.06 -18.51
N GLU A 198 -2.05 -6.93 -19.77
CA GLU A 198 -2.76 -7.41 -20.93
C GLU A 198 -1.97 -8.59 -21.51
N ILE A 199 -2.64 -9.72 -21.68
CA ILE A 199 -2.00 -10.95 -22.15
C ILE A 199 -2.56 -11.20 -23.53
N SER A 200 -1.67 -11.17 -24.52
CA SER A 200 -1.98 -11.59 -25.89
C SER A 200 -1.44 -13.00 -26.12
N THR A 201 -1.66 -13.53 -27.32
CA THR A 201 -1.10 -14.83 -27.72
C THR A 201 0.43 -14.80 -27.89
N THR A 202 1.04 -13.62 -28.09
CA THR A 202 2.45 -13.48 -28.47
C THR A 202 3.29 -12.73 -27.43
N GLU A 203 2.66 -11.88 -26.63
CA GLU A 203 3.35 -11.08 -25.60
C GLU A 203 2.48 -10.82 -24.37
N VAL A 204 3.15 -10.56 -23.25
CA VAL A 204 2.59 -9.97 -22.04
C VAL A 204 2.90 -8.48 -22.07
N MET A 205 1.87 -7.65 -22.18
CA MET A 205 2.01 -6.20 -22.14
C MET A 205 1.69 -5.70 -20.72
N ILE A 206 2.67 -5.07 -20.09
CA ILE A 206 2.57 -4.49 -18.76
C ILE A 206 2.46 -2.97 -18.92
N ARG A 207 1.32 -2.40 -18.53
CA ARG A 207 1.06 -0.97 -18.57
C ARG A 207 1.16 -0.39 -17.17
N ASN A 208 2.06 0.58 -17.01
CA ASN A 208 2.16 1.39 -15.80
C ASN A 208 1.52 2.77 -16.04
N TRP A 209 1.15 3.46 -14.96
CA TRP A 209 0.39 4.71 -15.06
C TRP A 209 1.26 5.79 -15.73
N ARG A 210 0.80 6.30 -16.89
CA ARG A 210 1.50 7.33 -17.69
C ARG A 210 2.96 6.99 -18.04
N GLN A 211 3.32 5.72 -18.05
CA GLN A 211 4.60 5.24 -18.59
C GLN A 211 4.36 4.54 -19.92
N GLN A 212 5.43 4.40 -20.71
CA GLN A 212 5.38 3.56 -21.90
C GLN A 212 5.10 2.11 -21.48
N PRO A 213 4.20 1.40 -22.19
CA PRO A 213 3.97 -0.01 -21.93
C PRO A 213 5.25 -0.81 -22.11
N ILE A 214 5.48 -1.77 -21.22
CA ILE A 214 6.55 -2.76 -21.34
C ILE A 214 5.95 -3.95 -22.07
N HIS A 215 6.58 -4.36 -23.17
CA HIS A 215 6.17 -5.51 -23.96
C HIS A 215 7.15 -6.64 -23.67
N VAL A 216 6.66 -7.75 -23.12
CA VAL A 216 7.45 -8.95 -22.83
C VAL A 216 7.00 -10.05 -23.78
N PRO A 217 7.74 -10.32 -24.87
CA PRO A 217 7.40 -11.39 -25.80
C PRO A 217 7.41 -12.73 -25.08
N PHE A 218 6.43 -13.61 -25.35
CA PHE A 218 6.42 -14.93 -24.71
C PHE A 218 7.69 -15.75 -25.01
N GLN A 219 8.34 -15.47 -26.16
CA GLN A 219 9.59 -16.10 -26.57
C GLN A 219 10.76 -15.85 -25.62
N THR A 220 10.75 -14.76 -24.83
CA THR A 220 11.82 -14.44 -23.88
C THR A 220 11.52 -14.92 -22.46
N ILE A 221 10.31 -15.41 -22.20
CA ILE A 221 9.89 -15.89 -20.90
C ILE A 221 10.48 -17.28 -20.65
N ILE A 222 11.26 -17.41 -19.59
CA ILE A 222 11.88 -18.67 -19.17
C ILE A 222 11.04 -19.39 -18.12
N TYR A 223 10.32 -18.65 -17.28
CA TYR A 223 9.53 -19.22 -16.20
C TYR A 223 8.26 -18.41 -15.92
N ILE A 224 7.17 -19.12 -15.60
CA ILE A 224 5.91 -18.55 -15.12
C ILE A 224 5.45 -19.37 -13.92
N HIS A 225 5.12 -18.70 -12.82
CA HIS A 225 4.55 -19.32 -11.63
C HIS A 225 3.28 -18.61 -11.18
N PHE A 226 2.28 -19.43 -10.88
CA PHE A 226 0.97 -19.01 -10.43
C PHE A 226 0.85 -19.27 -8.92
N ASN A 227 1.27 -18.31 -8.08
CA ASN A 227 1.16 -18.44 -6.63
C ASN A 227 -0.23 -18.00 -6.14
N LYS A 228 -1.08 -18.98 -5.81
CA LYS A 228 -2.43 -18.73 -5.32
C LYS A 228 -2.46 -18.22 -3.87
N GLU A 229 -1.47 -18.57 -3.06
CA GLU A 229 -1.41 -18.19 -1.64
C GLU A 229 -1.00 -16.73 -1.45
N GLU A 230 -0.07 -16.27 -2.30
CA GLU A 230 0.39 -14.89 -2.35
C GLU A 230 -0.45 -14.02 -3.29
N GLU A 231 -1.45 -14.60 -3.97
CA GLU A 231 -2.26 -13.94 -4.99
C GLU A 231 -1.40 -13.26 -6.08
N GLU A 232 -0.34 -13.94 -6.55
CA GLU A 232 0.64 -13.39 -7.49
C GLU A 232 0.87 -14.30 -8.71
N ILE A 233 1.15 -13.68 -9.86
CA ILE A 233 1.72 -14.32 -11.05
C ILE A 233 3.13 -13.77 -11.18
N HIS A 234 4.08 -14.69 -11.13
CA HIS A 234 5.50 -14.44 -11.29
C HIS A 234 5.91 -14.85 -12.70
N LEU A 235 6.65 -13.98 -13.38
CA LEU A 235 7.12 -14.17 -14.74
C LEU A 235 8.58 -13.76 -14.81
N GLU A 236 9.41 -14.64 -15.35
CA GLU A 236 10.85 -14.43 -15.40
C GLU A 236 11.36 -14.48 -16.84
N THR A 237 12.25 -13.56 -17.16
CA THR A 237 13.07 -13.54 -18.38
C THR A 237 14.55 -13.59 -17.99
N GLU A 238 15.45 -13.75 -18.97
CA GLU A 238 16.90 -13.70 -18.72
C GLU A 238 17.37 -12.37 -18.10
N GLU A 239 16.62 -11.28 -18.28
CA GLU A 239 17.01 -9.93 -17.84
C GLU A 239 16.26 -9.44 -16.60
N MET A 240 15.01 -9.89 -16.40
CA MET A 240 14.11 -9.30 -15.42
C MET A 240 13.06 -10.27 -14.89
N VAL A 241 12.66 -10.01 -13.64
CA VAL A 241 11.55 -10.66 -12.95
C VAL A 241 10.36 -9.69 -12.89
N TYR A 242 9.19 -10.17 -13.29
CA TYR A 242 7.94 -9.43 -13.30
C TYR A 242 6.88 -10.12 -12.43
N ASN A 243 6.38 -9.36 -11.46
CA ASN A 243 5.37 -9.79 -10.52
C ASN A 243 4.10 -8.97 -10.71
N PHE A 244 2.94 -9.64 -10.79
CA PHE A 244 1.64 -8.99 -10.91
C PHE A 244 0.50 -9.78 -10.27
N PRO A 245 -0.61 -9.12 -9.90
CA PRO A 245 -1.68 -9.76 -9.13
C PRO A 245 -2.34 -10.92 -9.87
N TYR A 246 -2.59 -12.01 -9.14
CA TYR A 246 -3.30 -13.19 -9.62
C TYR A 246 -4.75 -12.89 -9.98
N ARG A 247 -5.15 -13.38 -11.15
CA ARG A 247 -6.54 -13.37 -11.59
C ARG A 247 -6.83 -14.59 -12.43
N GLU A 248 -7.99 -15.19 -12.21
CA GLU A 248 -8.40 -16.41 -12.92
C GLU A 248 -8.59 -16.18 -14.43
N ASP A 249 -9.07 -15.01 -14.87
CA ASP A 249 -9.16 -14.67 -16.30
C ASP A 249 -7.76 -14.57 -16.93
N LYS A 250 -6.87 -13.82 -16.29
CA LYS A 250 -5.49 -13.64 -16.76
C LYS A 250 -4.67 -14.92 -16.71
N LYS A 251 -4.89 -15.77 -15.71
CA LYS A 251 -4.28 -17.10 -15.66
C LYS A 251 -4.67 -17.90 -16.90
N LYS A 252 -5.96 -17.98 -17.24
CA LYS A 252 -6.40 -18.74 -18.42
C LYS A 252 -5.76 -18.23 -19.71
N ASP A 253 -5.71 -16.91 -19.90
CA ASP A 253 -5.06 -16.29 -21.05
C ASP A 253 -3.55 -16.62 -21.08
N MET A 254 -2.88 -16.54 -19.92
CA MET A 254 -1.46 -16.86 -19.77
C MET A 254 -1.16 -18.33 -20.08
N LEU A 255 -2.00 -19.25 -19.58
CA LEU A 255 -1.85 -20.69 -19.85
C LEU A 255 -1.99 -21.00 -21.34
N ALA A 256 -2.98 -20.38 -22.01
CA ALA A 256 -3.19 -20.55 -23.44
C ALA A 256 -1.99 -20.03 -24.24
N ALA A 257 -1.48 -18.85 -23.90
CA ALA A 257 -0.33 -18.25 -24.57
C ALA A 257 0.98 -18.99 -24.26
N ALA A 258 1.20 -19.44 -23.02
CA ALA A 258 2.38 -20.23 -22.64
C ALA A 258 2.44 -21.55 -23.42
N LYS A 259 1.30 -22.23 -23.59
CA LYS A 259 1.19 -23.43 -24.41
C LYS A 259 1.50 -23.17 -25.88
N LEU A 260 1.00 -22.06 -26.45
CA LEU A 260 1.31 -21.67 -27.84
C LEU A 260 2.79 -21.29 -28.02
N ALA A 261 3.40 -20.71 -26.99
CA ALA A 261 4.80 -20.31 -26.99
C ALA A 261 5.79 -21.46 -26.73
N GLY A 262 5.29 -22.69 -26.54
CA GLY A 262 6.11 -23.88 -26.33
C GLY A 262 6.69 -24.01 -24.93
N LEU A 263 6.10 -23.37 -23.91
CA LEU A 263 6.47 -23.65 -22.52
C LEU A 263 5.87 -24.98 -22.07
N THR A 264 6.64 -25.72 -21.26
CA THR A 264 6.22 -26.98 -20.66
C THR A 264 5.56 -26.71 -19.32
N SER A 265 4.34 -27.24 -19.17
CA SER A 265 3.53 -27.15 -17.95
C SER A 265 4.05 -28.11 -16.87
N LEU A 266 4.08 -27.63 -15.63
CA LEU A 266 4.48 -28.32 -14.41
C LEU A 266 3.42 -28.13 -13.34
N GLN A 267 3.34 -29.09 -12.41
CA GLN A 267 2.41 -29.05 -11.26
C GLN A 267 0.98 -28.68 -11.71
N ASP A 268 0.41 -29.45 -12.64
CA ASP A 268 -0.93 -29.22 -13.19
C ASP A 268 -1.17 -27.80 -13.77
N GLY A 269 -0.11 -27.18 -14.27
CA GLY A 269 -0.17 -25.85 -14.90
C GLY A 269 -0.04 -24.69 -13.92
N LEU A 270 0.37 -24.95 -12.67
CA LEU A 270 0.75 -23.91 -11.72
C LEU A 270 2.13 -23.32 -12.01
N ARG A 271 3.00 -24.08 -12.69
CA ARG A 271 4.33 -23.64 -13.11
C ARG A 271 4.53 -23.95 -14.59
N TRP A 272 5.22 -23.07 -15.30
CA TRP A 272 5.55 -23.26 -16.71
C TRP A 272 6.98 -22.87 -16.94
N VAL A 273 7.74 -23.70 -17.63
CA VAL A 273 9.15 -23.48 -17.89
C VAL A 273 9.41 -23.60 -19.39
N ARG A 274 10.29 -22.75 -19.92
CA ARG A 274 10.78 -22.87 -21.28
C ARG A 274 11.81 -23.99 -21.34
N ASP A 275 11.57 -24.97 -22.21
CA ASP A 275 12.51 -26.07 -22.41
C ASP A 275 13.87 -25.52 -22.87
N VAL A 276 14.92 -25.79 -22.08
CA VAL A 276 16.30 -25.69 -22.57
C VAL A 276 16.54 -26.97 -23.37
N GLN A 277 16.44 -26.89 -24.69
CA GLN A 277 16.72 -28.04 -25.54
C GLN A 277 18.22 -28.30 -25.59
N CYS A 278 18.66 -29.28 -24.80
CA CYS A 278 19.97 -29.89 -24.96
C CYS A 278 19.93 -30.80 -26.20
N GLU A 279 20.88 -30.62 -27.11
CA GLU A 279 21.11 -31.58 -28.20
C GLU A 279 21.37 -32.97 -27.60
N GLU A 280 22.21 -33.02 -26.56
CA GLU A 280 22.54 -34.21 -25.78
C GLU A 280 22.82 -33.84 -24.31
N LEU A 281 22.41 -34.69 -23.36
CA LEU A 281 22.81 -34.59 -21.96
C LEU A 281 23.79 -35.72 -21.63
N GLN A 282 25.01 -35.36 -21.24
CA GLN A 282 26.08 -36.29 -20.94
C GLN A 282 26.38 -36.29 -19.43
N LEU A 283 26.37 -37.49 -18.84
CA LEU A 283 26.82 -37.74 -17.48
C LEU A 283 28.29 -38.14 -17.51
N ASN A 284 29.20 -37.18 -17.30
CA ASN A 284 30.62 -37.46 -17.19
C ASN A 284 31.00 -37.87 -15.76
N ALA A 285 32.28 -38.14 -15.53
CA ALA A 285 32.79 -38.53 -14.21
C ALA A 285 32.62 -37.43 -13.16
N GLU A 286 32.77 -36.16 -13.55
CA GLU A 286 32.77 -35.02 -12.61
C GLU A 286 31.70 -33.97 -12.91
N ASN A 287 31.11 -34.00 -14.11
CA ASN A 287 30.22 -32.95 -14.60
C ASN A 287 28.99 -33.53 -15.31
N LEU A 288 27.86 -32.84 -15.15
CA LEU A 288 26.69 -32.93 -16.02
C LEU A 288 26.84 -31.90 -17.14
N ILE A 289 26.75 -32.34 -18.40
CA ILE A 289 26.92 -31.47 -19.56
C ILE A 289 25.65 -31.50 -20.41
N CYS A 290 25.08 -30.32 -20.65
CA CYS A 290 24.07 -30.09 -21.67
C CYS A 290 24.77 -29.56 -22.93
N MET A 291 24.79 -30.35 -24.00
CA MET A 291 25.33 -29.95 -25.31
C MET A 291 24.29 -29.14 -26.09
N GLY A 292 24.74 -28.15 -26.87
CA GLY A 292 23.90 -27.37 -27.78
C GLY A 292 24.24 -25.88 -27.80
N ALA A 293 23.49 -25.10 -28.59
CA ALA A 293 23.73 -23.67 -28.77
C ALA A 293 23.63 -22.83 -27.48
N LYS A 294 22.88 -23.30 -26.49
CA LYS A 294 22.80 -22.75 -25.11
C LYS A 294 23.23 -23.81 -24.08
N GLY A 295 24.24 -24.60 -24.42
CA GLY A 295 24.77 -25.64 -23.55
C GLY A 295 25.33 -25.09 -22.24
N TRP A 296 25.33 -25.93 -21.21
CA TRP A 296 25.85 -25.59 -19.88
C TRP A 296 26.59 -26.80 -19.29
N VAL A 297 27.51 -26.53 -18.38
CA VAL A 297 28.32 -27.54 -17.69
C VAL A 297 28.17 -27.32 -16.20
N VAL A 298 27.64 -28.32 -15.51
CA VAL A 298 27.43 -28.31 -14.07
C VAL A 298 28.38 -29.31 -13.41
N PRO A 299 29.37 -28.84 -12.64
CA PRO A 299 30.17 -29.73 -11.80
C PRO A 299 29.32 -30.32 -10.68
N TYR A 300 29.38 -31.65 -10.48
CA TYR A 300 28.59 -32.31 -9.42
C TYR A 300 28.86 -31.74 -8.03
N ARG A 301 30.09 -31.28 -7.80
CA ARG A 301 30.51 -30.64 -6.55
C ARG A 301 29.79 -29.33 -6.23
N GLN A 302 29.25 -28.63 -7.23
CA GLN A 302 28.55 -27.35 -7.05
C GLN A 302 27.04 -27.53 -6.88
N VAL A 303 26.53 -28.76 -7.02
CA VAL A 303 25.10 -29.04 -6.87
C VAL A 303 24.76 -29.05 -5.38
N VAL A 304 23.82 -28.22 -4.97
CA VAL A 304 23.31 -28.16 -3.59
C VAL A 304 22.02 -28.96 -3.44
N ALA A 305 21.19 -28.99 -4.48
CA ALA A 305 19.99 -29.81 -4.50
C ALA A 305 19.70 -30.38 -5.89
N LEU A 306 19.21 -31.61 -5.89
CA LEU A 306 18.75 -32.31 -7.07
C LEU A 306 17.33 -32.82 -6.82
N THR A 307 16.37 -32.31 -7.59
CA THR A 307 14.96 -32.67 -7.46
C THR A 307 14.47 -33.42 -8.69
N TRP A 308 13.76 -34.52 -8.50
CA TRP A 308 12.96 -35.17 -9.54
C TRP A 308 11.48 -35.11 -9.18
N ASN A 309 10.73 -34.56 -10.11
CA ASN A 309 9.29 -34.69 -10.21
C ASN A 309 8.99 -35.03 -11.67
N THR A 310 7.88 -34.54 -12.23
CA THR A 310 7.63 -34.55 -13.68
C THR A 310 8.79 -34.01 -14.55
N LEU A 311 9.83 -33.41 -13.95
CA LEU A 311 11.11 -33.03 -14.55
C LEU A 311 12.30 -33.18 -13.57
N ILE A 312 13.53 -32.87 -14.01
CA ILE A 312 14.72 -32.83 -13.15
C ILE A 312 15.18 -31.38 -12.96
N GLN A 313 15.40 -30.96 -11.72
CA GLN A 313 15.97 -29.65 -11.38
C GLN A 313 17.29 -29.84 -10.64
N VAL A 314 18.30 -29.08 -11.06
CA VAL A 314 19.63 -29.04 -10.47
C VAL A 314 19.85 -27.62 -9.94
N VAL A 315 20.02 -27.49 -8.63
CA VAL A 315 20.26 -26.21 -7.95
C VAL A 315 21.73 -26.15 -7.57
N LEU A 316 22.41 -25.05 -7.88
CA LEU A 316 23.82 -24.85 -7.58
C LEU A 316 24.04 -23.99 -6.33
N GLU A 317 25.29 -23.92 -5.86
CA GLU A 317 25.73 -23.09 -4.72
C GLU A 317 25.51 -21.58 -4.92
N ASP A 318 25.42 -21.11 -6.17
CA ASP A 318 25.16 -19.70 -6.51
C ASP A 318 23.65 -19.41 -6.71
N ASP A 319 22.79 -20.30 -6.20
CA ASP A 319 21.33 -20.29 -6.36
C ASP A 319 20.82 -20.40 -7.81
N SER A 320 21.71 -20.68 -8.78
CA SER A 320 21.27 -20.93 -10.16
C SER A 320 20.55 -22.28 -10.28
N VAL A 321 19.50 -22.31 -11.11
CA VAL A 321 18.66 -23.51 -11.30
C VAL A 321 18.68 -23.96 -12.76
N HIS A 322 19.28 -25.12 -13.00
CA HIS A 322 19.22 -25.80 -14.29
C HIS A 322 18.08 -26.80 -14.32
N THR A 323 17.16 -26.62 -15.25
CA THR A 323 15.98 -27.48 -15.38
C THR A 323 16.07 -28.33 -16.64
N ILE A 324 16.08 -29.65 -16.48
CA ILE A 324 16.03 -30.60 -17.59
C ILE A 324 14.56 -30.95 -17.83
N THR A 325 14.07 -30.68 -19.04
CA THR A 325 12.68 -30.96 -19.42
C THR A 325 12.55 -31.94 -20.59
N ASP A 326 13.68 -32.38 -21.16
CA ASP A 326 13.69 -33.32 -22.28
C ASP A 326 13.33 -34.73 -21.82
N ARG A 327 12.19 -35.23 -22.32
CA ARG A 327 11.61 -36.54 -21.99
C ARG A 327 12.57 -37.72 -22.13
N ARG A 328 13.60 -37.62 -22.98
CA ARG A 328 14.64 -38.66 -23.12
C ARG A 328 15.42 -38.91 -21.83
N TYR A 329 15.46 -37.92 -20.93
CA TYR A 329 16.26 -37.93 -19.71
C TYR A 329 15.42 -37.77 -18.43
N LEU A 330 14.08 -37.87 -18.54
CA LEU A 330 13.17 -37.70 -17.40
C LEU A 330 12.76 -39.02 -16.73
N ASP A 331 13.22 -40.16 -17.24
CA ASP A 331 12.91 -41.44 -16.63
C ASP A 331 13.65 -41.64 -15.31
N GLN A 332 13.10 -42.52 -14.47
CA GLN A 332 13.62 -42.76 -13.13
C GLN A 332 15.02 -43.38 -13.13
N ALA A 333 15.38 -44.17 -14.15
CA ALA A 333 16.69 -44.80 -14.20
C ALA A 333 17.77 -43.74 -14.49
N TRP A 334 17.48 -42.83 -15.43
CA TRP A 334 18.38 -41.71 -15.73
C TRP A 334 18.55 -40.78 -14.53
N PHE A 335 17.46 -40.43 -13.85
CA PHE A 335 17.54 -39.61 -12.63
C PHE A 335 18.39 -40.27 -11.54
N LYS A 336 18.22 -41.59 -11.30
CA LYS A 336 19.02 -42.32 -10.31
C LYS A 336 20.50 -42.35 -10.66
N GLU A 337 20.83 -42.42 -11.95
CA GLU A 337 22.22 -42.36 -12.41
C GLU A 337 22.83 -40.99 -12.12
N LEU A 338 22.14 -39.90 -12.47
CA LEU A 338 22.56 -38.54 -12.14
C LEU A 338 22.69 -38.34 -10.62
N ALA A 339 21.69 -38.75 -9.86
CA ALA A 339 21.71 -38.65 -8.39
C ALA A 339 22.91 -39.38 -7.80
N CYS A 340 23.21 -40.60 -8.26
CA CYS A 340 24.38 -41.37 -7.83
C CYS A 340 25.69 -40.63 -8.08
N LYS A 341 25.84 -39.95 -9.22
CA LYS A 341 27.04 -39.15 -9.54
C LYS A 341 27.16 -37.92 -8.64
N VAL A 342 26.04 -37.23 -8.39
CA VAL A 342 25.99 -36.06 -7.51
C VAL A 342 26.32 -36.45 -6.07
N THR A 343 25.68 -37.49 -5.53
CA THR A 343 25.94 -37.95 -4.16
C THR A 343 27.36 -38.50 -4.00
N GLN A 344 27.94 -39.16 -5.01
CA GLN A 344 29.36 -39.55 -5.00
C GLN A 344 30.28 -38.32 -4.88
N GLY A 345 29.94 -37.21 -5.56
CA GLY A 345 30.65 -35.94 -5.42
C GLY A 345 30.58 -35.40 -3.99
N TRP A 346 29.40 -35.39 -3.39
CA TRP A 346 29.20 -34.97 -2.00
C TRP A 346 29.95 -35.86 -0.99
N GLU A 347 29.91 -37.18 -1.18
CA GLU A 347 30.61 -38.16 -0.34
C GLU A 347 32.13 -37.96 -0.40
N GLN A 348 32.68 -37.70 -1.58
CA GLN A 348 34.11 -37.38 -1.74
C GLN A 348 34.51 -36.09 -1.00
N MET A 349 33.61 -35.10 -0.98
CA MET A 349 33.80 -33.85 -0.25
C MET A 349 33.46 -33.96 1.25
N ARG A 350 32.93 -35.10 1.70
CA ARG A 350 32.43 -35.34 3.06
C ARG A 350 31.32 -34.37 3.50
N ILE A 351 30.48 -33.94 2.56
CA ILE A 351 29.34 -33.07 2.86
C ILE A 351 28.13 -33.95 3.21
N PRO A 352 27.46 -33.75 4.36
CA PRO A 352 26.24 -34.48 4.68
C PRO A 352 25.11 -34.08 3.73
N TYR A 353 24.28 -35.06 3.39
CA TYR A 353 23.10 -34.85 2.55
C TYR A 353 21.92 -35.67 3.06
N GLU A 354 20.73 -35.24 2.67
CA GLU A 354 19.47 -35.92 2.96
C GLU A 354 18.74 -36.31 1.67
N ILE A 355 17.87 -37.30 1.79
CA ILE A 355 16.98 -37.74 0.71
C ILE A 355 15.55 -37.69 1.23
N GLN A 356 14.73 -36.84 0.63
CA GLN A 356 13.32 -36.70 0.96
C GLN A 356 12.47 -37.25 -0.19
N VAL A 357 11.53 -38.13 0.13
CA VAL A 357 10.53 -38.63 -0.82
C VAL A 357 9.16 -38.21 -0.34
N GLU A 358 8.52 -37.31 -1.07
CA GLU A 358 7.17 -36.84 -0.74
C GLU A 358 6.15 -37.95 -1.07
N PRO A 359 5.39 -38.47 -0.08
CA PRO A 359 4.52 -39.62 -0.28
C PRO A 359 3.31 -39.35 -1.18
N ASP A 360 2.83 -38.10 -1.23
CA ASP A 360 1.63 -37.74 -2.00
C ASP A 360 1.94 -37.41 -3.46
N THR A 361 3.12 -36.86 -3.75
CA THR A 361 3.52 -36.38 -5.08
C THR A 361 4.50 -37.32 -5.77
N GLY A 362 5.11 -38.25 -5.04
CA GLY A 362 6.21 -39.09 -5.52
C GLY A 362 7.47 -38.31 -5.86
N ARG A 363 7.54 -37.02 -5.44
CA ARG A 363 8.71 -36.16 -5.66
C ARG A 363 9.87 -36.68 -4.84
N ILE A 364 11.05 -36.72 -5.46
CA ILE A 364 12.30 -37.13 -4.83
C ILE A 364 13.23 -35.91 -4.79
N VAL A 365 13.78 -35.60 -3.63
CA VAL A 365 14.72 -34.50 -3.41
C VAL A 365 15.97 -35.05 -2.74
N TYR A 366 17.12 -34.77 -3.35
CA TYR A 366 18.44 -34.93 -2.76
C TYR A 366 18.94 -33.52 -2.45
N SER A 367 19.33 -33.24 -1.22
CA SER A 367 19.83 -31.91 -0.82
C SER A 367 20.93 -32.03 0.21
N LEU A 368 21.85 -31.08 0.19
CA LEU A 368 22.82 -30.91 1.29
C LEU A 368 22.07 -30.54 2.57
N THR A 369 22.53 -31.07 3.70
CA THR A 369 21.96 -30.74 5.00
C THR A 369 22.53 -29.41 5.48
N GLU A 370 21.68 -28.45 5.85
CA GLU A 370 22.14 -27.23 6.55
C GLU A 370 22.68 -27.62 7.94
N GLU A 371 23.89 -27.15 8.27
CA GLU A 371 24.45 -27.23 9.64
C GLU A 371 23.83 -26.21 10.60
#